data_AF-A0A1E3WLF3-F1
#
_entry.id   AF-A0A1E3WLF3-F1
#
_cell.length_a   1.000
_cell.length_b   1.000
_cell.length_c   1.000
_cell.angle_alpha   90.00
_cell.angle_beta   90.00
_cell.angle_gamma   90.00
#
_symmetry.space_group_name_H-M   'P 1'
#
loop_
_entity.id
_entity.type
_entity.pdbx_description
1 polymer ?
#
loop_
_entity_poly.entity_id
_entity_poly.type
_entity_poly.pdbx_seq_one_letter_code
_entity_poly.pdbx_strand_id
1 'polypeptide(L)'
;MLLIEKVDRLSRLPYEQWKELKQQLVEAGINIVVLDQPMTHAVLTHTDQQTSMISRVLTEFMIDLAAAMARDDYETRRKRQAQGIEKAKVLGKYQGRKPNFKLRENIQLLLTESKSWSQVQELLGCSRSTIAVVKKLSSKEQSNNQVQSTSSK
;
A
#
# COMPACT_ATOMS: atom_id res chain seq x y z
N MET A 1 23.53 -13.61 17.68
CA MET A 1 23.84 -13.82 16.25
C MET A 1 22.53 -13.83 15.48
N LEU A 2 22.44 -13.09 14.38
CA LEU A 2 21.23 -12.99 13.58
C LEU A 2 21.53 -13.48 12.16
N LEU A 3 20.86 -14.56 11.76
CA LEU A 3 21.03 -15.18 10.44
C LEU A 3 19.92 -14.70 9.51
N ILE A 4 20.28 -14.23 8.31
CA ILE A 4 19.32 -13.77 7.30
C ILE A 4 19.58 -14.51 6.00
N GLU A 5 18.51 -14.91 5.32
CA GLU A 5 18.58 -15.55 4.01
C GLU A 5 19.10 -14.62 2.92
N LYS A 6 18.59 -13.38 2.86
CA LYS A 6 18.97 -12.37 1.88
C LYS A 6 18.89 -10.96 2.46
N VAL A 7 19.79 -10.09 2.00
CA VAL A 7 19.81 -8.65 2.36
C VAL A 7 18.54 -7.92 1.93
N ASP A 8 17.82 -8.41 0.91
CA ASP A 8 16.56 -7.84 0.44
C ASP A 8 15.42 -7.86 1.49
N ARG A 9 15.56 -8.64 2.57
CA ARG A 9 14.59 -8.59 3.67
C ARG A 9 14.74 -7.31 4.50
N LEU A 10 15.95 -6.75 4.53
CA LEU A 10 16.27 -5.49 5.19
C LEU A 10 16.04 -4.28 4.28
N SER A 11 16.19 -4.46 2.96
CA SER A 11 15.98 -3.41 1.94
C SER A 11 14.56 -2.84 1.89
N ARG A 12 13.58 -3.58 2.44
CA ARG A 12 12.16 -3.20 2.47
C ARG A 12 11.81 -2.27 3.62
N LEU A 13 12.68 -2.13 4.61
CA LEU A 13 12.43 -1.30 5.78
C LEU A 13 12.70 0.18 5.44
N PRO A 14 11.86 1.11 5.92
CA PRO A 14 12.17 2.55 5.85
C PRO A 14 13.52 2.88 6.49
N TYR A 15 14.24 3.86 5.93
CA TYR A 15 15.60 4.22 6.35
C TYR A 15 15.72 4.49 7.86
N GLU A 16 14.78 5.23 8.44
CA GLU A 16 14.79 5.55 9.88
C GLU A 16 14.70 4.28 10.73
N GLN A 17 13.80 3.37 10.37
CA GLN A 17 13.62 2.09 11.08
C GLN A 17 14.84 1.18 10.91
N TRP A 18 15.48 1.21 9.73
CA TRP A 18 16.72 0.46 9.48
C TRP A 18 17.89 0.99 10.33
N LYS A 19 18.01 2.32 10.43
CA LYS A 19 19.04 2.98 11.24
C LYS A 19 18.88 2.68 12.73
N GLU A 20 17.65 2.74 13.24
CA GLU A 20 17.31 2.33 14.61
C GLU A 20 17.67 0.86 14.86
N LEU A 21 17.29 -0.04 13.95
CA LEU A 21 17.59 -1.46 14.06
C LEU A 21 19.10 -1.73 14.04
N LYS A 22 19.85 -1.07 13.15
CA LYS A 22 21.31 -1.16 13.09
C LYS A 22 21.94 -0.75 14.42
N GLN A 23 21.50 0.38 14.98
CA GLN A 23 22.01 0.88 16.24
C GLN A 23 21.75 -0.12 17.39
N GLN A 24 20.53 -0.65 17.47
CA GLN A 24 20.18 -1.68 18.47
C GLN A 24 21.02 -2.96 18.31
N LEU A 25 21.30 -3.39 17.09
CA LEU A 25 22.11 -4.57 16.82
C LEU A 25 23.58 -4.38 17.22
N VAL A 26 24.13 -3.19 16.97
CA VAL A 26 25.50 -2.83 17.37
C VAL A 26 25.62 -2.72 18.90
N GLU A 27 24.66 -2.06 19.56
CA GLU A 27 24.60 -1.95 21.03
C GLU A 27 24.47 -3.32 21.70
N ALA A 28 23.70 -4.24 21.10
CA ALA A 28 23.54 -5.60 21.59
C ALA A 28 24.74 -6.53 21.26
N GLY A 29 25.74 -6.04 20.51
CA GLY A 29 26.90 -6.85 20.09
C GLY A 29 26.53 -8.02 19.17
N ILE A 30 25.42 -7.92 18.44
CA ILE A 30 24.90 -8.99 17.60
C ILE A 30 25.53 -8.92 16.22
N ASN A 31 26.30 -9.96 15.87
CA ASN A 31 26.79 -10.12 14.51
C ASN A 31 25.68 -10.61 13.57
N ILE A 32 25.55 -9.95 12.42
CA ILE A 32 24.65 -10.34 11.33
C ILE A 32 25.43 -11.20 10.35
N VAL A 33 24.90 -12.39 10.06
CA VAL A 33 25.45 -13.30 9.05
C VAL A 33 24.41 -13.45 7.96
N VAL A 34 24.81 -13.20 6.72
CA VAL A 34 23.93 -13.33 5.56
C VAL A 34 24.36 -14.55 4.76
N LEU A 35 23.44 -15.49 4.56
CA LEU A 35 23.72 -16.78 3.92
C LEU A 35 24.26 -16.63 2.49
N ASP A 36 23.87 -15.57 1.79
CA ASP A 36 24.29 -15.30 0.41
C ASP A 36 25.62 -14.53 0.30
N GLN A 37 26.21 -14.08 1.41
CA GLN A 37 27.47 -13.33 1.44
C GLN A 37 28.58 -14.13 2.13
N PRO A 38 29.43 -14.86 1.38
CA PRO A 38 30.50 -15.68 1.95
C PRO A 38 31.52 -14.85 2.76
N MET A 39 31.65 -13.55 2.50
CA MET A 39 32.51 -12.66 3.30
C MET A 39 32.01 -12.48 4.74
N THR A 40 30.70 -12.63 4.99
CA THR A 40 30.11 -12.54 6.35
C THR A 40 30.30 -13.82 7.16
N HIS A 41 30.63 -14.94 6.50
CA HIS A 41 30.89 -16.22 7.17
C HIS A 41 32.24 -16.24 7.89
N ALA A 42 33.14 -15.30 7.61
CA ALA A 42 34.41 -15.15 8.34
C ALA A 42 34.19 -14.92 9.85
N VAL A 43 33.02 -14.38 10.24
CA VAL A 43 32.58 -14.26 11.63
C VAL A 43 32.30 -15.62 12.29
N LEU A 44 31.95 -16.64 11.50
CA LEU A 44 31.68 -17.99 11.99
C LEU A 44 32.96 -18.82 12.18
N THR A 45 34.04 -18.49 11.47
CA THR A 45 35.25 -19.33 11.38
C THR A 45 36.43 -18.84 12.21
N HIS A 46 36.50 -17.56 12.58
CA HIS A 46 37.67 -16.99 13.25
C HIS A 46 37.35 -16.49 14.67
N THR A 47 37.78 -17.27 15.65
CA THR A 47 37.82 -16.95 17.10
C THR A 47 38.95 -16.00 17.49
N ASP A 48 39.83 -15.59 16.56
CA ASP A 48 41.01 -14.79 16.88
C ASP A 48 40.76 -13.27 16.85
N GLN A 49 41.21 -12.64 17.93
CA GLN A 49 40.90 -11.28 18.38
C GLN A 49 41.36 -10.16 17.42
N GLN A 50 42.29 -10.43 16.49
CA GLN A 50 42.89 -9.43 15.59
C GLN A 50 42.29 -9.37 14.18
N THR A 51 41.67 -10.44 13.67
CA THR A 51 40.97 -10.43 12.36
C THR A 51 39.60 -9.75 12.45
N SER A 52 39.19 -9.34 13.66
CA SER A 52 37.84 -8.88 13.99
C SER A 52 37.50 -7.46 13.52
N MET A 53 38.45 -6.51 13.51
CA MET A 53 38.09 -5.10 13.27
C MET A 53 37.90 -4.79 11.78
N ILE A 54 38.80 -5.24 10.90
CA ILE A 54 38.69 -4.96 9.46
C ILE A 54 37.51 -5.71 8.85
N SER A 55 37.29 -6.97 9.26
CA SER A 55 36.14 -7.77 8.81
C SER A 55 34.81 -7.18 9.29
N ARG A 56 34.76 -6.66 10.51
CA ARG A 56 33.59 -5.95 11.05
C ARG A 56 33.32 -4.65 10.31
N VAL A 57 34.35 -3.84 10.04
CA VAL A 57 34.23 -2.60 9.25
C VAL A 57 33.76 -2.90 7.82
N LEU A 58 34.31 -3.92 7.17
CA LEU A 58 33.89 -4.32 5.82
C LEU A 58 32.43 -4.81 5.80
N THR A 59 32.04 -5.59 6.81
CA THR A 59 30.66 -6.06 6.97
C THR A 59 29.71 -4.89 7.20
N GLU A 60 30.09 -3.95 8.07
CA GLU A 60 29.31 -2.74 8.33
C GLU A 60 29.17 -1.87 7.08
N PHE A 61 30.25 -1.69 6.32
CA PHE A 61 30.23 -0.97 5.04
C PHE A 61 29.37 -1.66 3.99
N MET A 62 29.43 -2.99 3.88
CA MET A 62 28.59 -3.76 2.96
C MET A 62 27.11 -3.63 3.31
N ILE A 63 26.79 -3.63 4.59
CA ILE A 63 25.45 -3.40 5.10
C ILE A 63 24.98 -1.97 4.78
N ASP A 64 25.84 -0.97 4.96
CA ASP A 64 25.53 0.43 4.64
C ASP A 64 25.34 0.64 3.14
N LEU A 65 26.16 -0.01 2.30
CA LEU A 65 26.01 0.00 0.85
C LEU A 65 24.69 -0.65 0.43
N ALA A 66 24.34 -1.80 1.00
CA ALA A 66 23.08 -2.47 0.70
C ALA A 66 21.86 -1.63 1.14
N ALA A 67 21.95 -0.96 2.28
CA ALA A 67 20.92 -0.03 2.74
C ALA A 67 20.78 1.19 1.81
N ALA A 68 21.90 1.71 1.30
CA ALA A 68 21.89 2.80 0.31
C ALA A 68 21.26 2.37 -1.03
N MET A 69 21.61 1.18 -1.52
CA MET A 69 21.01 0.62 -2.75
C MET A 69 19.51 0.35 -2.59
N ALA A 70 19.10 -0.19 -1.43
CA ALA A 70 17.70 -0.39 -1.09
C ALA A 70 16.89 0.91 -1.14
N ARG A 71 17.47 2.00 -0.63
CA ARG A 71 16.87 3.33 -0.66
C ARG A 71 16.70 3.84 -2.08
N ASP A 72 17.75 3.76 -2.90
CA ASP A 72 17.69 4.24 -4.29
C ASP A 72 16.61 3.49 -5.09
N ASP A 73 16.51 2.18 -4.89
CA ASP A 73 15.47 1.37 -5.53
C ASP A 73 14.06 1.73 -5.01
N TYR A 74 13.88 1.96 -3.70
CA TYR A 74 12.61 2.41 -3.14
C TYR A 74 12.18 3.79 -3.67
N GLU A 75 13.08 4.76 -3.67
CA GLU A 75 12.82 6.11 -4.20
C GLU A 75 12.51 6.05 -5.69
N THR A 76 13.26 5.27 -6.45
CA THR A 76 13.05 5.05 -7.89
C THR A 76 11.69 4.42 -8.17
N ARG A 77 11.30 3.40 -7.40
CA ARG A 77 9.96 2.78 -7.48
C ARG A 77 8.85 3.79 -7.20
N ARG A 78 8.97 4.59 -6.14
CA ARG A 78 7.99 5.64 -5.81
C ARG A 78 7.88 6.71 -6.91
N LYS A 79 9.01 7.18 -7.45
CA LYS A 79 9.04 8.16 -8.55
C LYS A 79 8.33 7.61 -9.79
N ARG A 80 8.65 6.38 -10.20
CA ARG A 80 8.01 5.71 -11.36
C ARG A 80 6.53 5.47 -11.13
N GLN A 81 6.13 5.07 -9.93
CA GLN A 81 4.72 4.90 -9.58
C GLN A 81 3.96 6.23 -9.65
N ALA A 82 4.52 7.31 -9.10
CA ALA A 82 3.92 8.63 -9.16
C ALA A 82 3.75 9.12 -10.60
N GLN A 83 4.79 8.95 -11.43
CA GLN A 83 4.71 9.26 -12.87
C GLN A 83 3.65 8.41 -13.59
N GLY A 84 3.53 7.12 -13.25
CA GLY A 84 2.51 6.23 -13.79
C GLY A 84 1.10 6.66 -13.39
N ILE A 85 0.90 7.02 -12.11
CA ILE A 85 -0.36 7.55 -11.59
C ILE A 85 -0.72 8.85 -12.32
N GLU A 86 0.22 9.78 -12.46
CA GLU A 86 -0.02 11.07 -13.12
C GLU A 86 -0.43 10.88 -14.58
N LYS A 87 0.31 10.04 -15.33
CA LYS A 87 -0.05 9.67 -16.71
C LYS A 87 -1.44 9.04 -16.78
N ALA A 88 -1.76 8.12 -15.87
CA ALA A 88 -3.07 7.48 -15.85
C ALA A 88 -4.21 8.40 -15.39
N LYS A 89 -3.94 9.42 -14.56
CA LYS A 89 -4.89 10.50 -14.23
C LYS A 89 -5.17 11.38 -15.43
N VAL A 90 -4.14 11.83 -16.15
CA VAL A 90 -4.28 12.61 -17.40
C VAL A 90 -5.08 11.83 -18.45
N LEU A 91 -4.83 10.52 -18.57
CA LEU A 91 -5.58 9.63 -19.45
C LEU A 91 -6.98 9.25 -18.92
N GLY A 92 -7.42 9.78 -17.78
CA GLY A 92 -8.75 9.54 -17.23
C GLY A 92 -9.03 8.12 -16.75
N LYS A 93 -8.00 7.28 -16.53
CA LYS A 93 -8.16 5.87 -16.13
C LYS A 93 -8.64 5.72 -14.68
N TYR A 94 -8.37 6.70 -13.82
CA TYR A 94 -8.84 6.70 -12.43
C TYR A 94 -10.29 7.17 -12.34
N GLN A 95 -11.24 6.25 -12.56
CA GLN A 95 -12.68 6.52 -12.42
C GLN A 95 -13.24 6.20 -11.03
N GLY A 96 -12.37 5.86 -10.07
CA GLY A 96 -12.75 5.44 -8.73
C GLY A 96 -13.46 4.07 -8.71
N ARG A 97 -14.09 3.75 -7.57
CA ARG A 97 -14.90 2.53 -7.44
C ARG A 97 -16.20 2.70 -8.24
N LYS A 98 -16.35 1.93 -9.31
CA LYS A 98 -17.60 1.92 -10.08
C LYS A 98 -18.77 1.46 -9.18
N PRO A 99 -19.90 2.16 -9.19
CA PRO A 99 -21.07 1.75 -8.43
C PRO A 99 -21.63 0.44 -8.99
N ASN A 100 -22.20 -0.38 -8.10
CA ASN A 100 -22.91 -1.58 -8.52
C ASN A 100 -24.28 -1.17 -9.08
N PHE A 101 -24.38 -1.07 -10.40
CA PHE A 101 -25.59 -0.60 -11.10
C PHE A 101 -26.80 -1.50 -10.83
N LYS A 102 -26.63 -2.83 -10.87
CA LYS A 102 -27.70 -3.80 -10.59
C LYS A 102 -28.28 -3.63 -9.18
N LEU A 103 -27.40 -3.42 -8.19
CA LEU A 103 -27.84 -3.19 -6.81
C LEU A 103 -28.64 -1.88 -6.71
N ARG A 104 -28.21 -0.81 -7.39
CA ARG A 104 -28.92 0.48 -7.36
C ARG A 104 -30.28 0.41 -8.04
N GLU A 105 -30.38 -0.30 -9.17
CA GLU A 105 -31.64 -0.53 -9.87
C GLU A 105 -32.65 -1.28 -9.00
N ASN A 106 -32.22 -2.37 -8.34
CA ASN A 106 -33.08 -3.11 -7.41
C ASN A 106 -33.53 -2.26 -6.22
N ILE A 107 -32.64 -1.43 -5.66
CA ILE A 107 -33.01 -0.49 -4.59
C ILE A 107 -34.05 0.51 -5.10
N GLN A 108 -33.88 1.05 -6.31
CA GLN A 108 -34.82 2.00 -6.90
C GLN A 108 -36.21 1.38 -7.08
N LEU A 109 -36.29 0.15 -7.60
CA LEU A 109 -37.54 -0.58 -7.75
C LEU A 109 -38.27 -0.76 -6.40
N LEU A 110 -37.56 -1.24 -5.38
CA LEU A 110 -38.15 -1.45 -4.05
C LEU A 110 -38.57 -0.13 -3.38
N LEU A 111 -37.85 0.97 -3.63
CA LEU A 111 -38.24 2.29 -3.17
C LEU A 111 -39.49 2.82 -3.91
N THR A 112 -39.66 2.52 -5.20
CA THR A 112 -40.89 2.84 -5.94
C THR A 112 -42.09 2.03 -5.47
N GLU A 113 -41.86 0.78 -5.02
CA GLU A 113 -42.88 -0.06 -4.39
C GLU A 113 -43.19 0.32 -2.93
N SER A 114 -42.67 1.46 -2.44
CA SER A 114 -42.89 1.99 -1.09
C SER A 114 -42.44 1.06 0.05
N LYS A 115 -41.48 0.15 -0.21
CA LYS A 115 -40.90 -0.73 0.83
C LYS A 115 -40.11 0.07 1.86
N SER A 116 -40.12 -0.40 3.11
CA SER A 116 -39.37 0.25 4.19
C SER A 116 -37.86 0.03 4.02
N TRP A 117 -37.04 0.96 4.53
CA TRP A 117 -35.59 0.88 4.37
C TRP A 117 -34.98 -0.34 5.05
N SER A 118 -35.57 -0.79 6.16
CA SER A 118 -35.14 -2.00 6.86
C SER A 118 -35.38 -3.25 6.00
N GLN A 119 -36.54 -3.33 5.32
CA GLN A 119 -36.85 -4.44 4.41
C GLN A 119 -35.92 -4.47 3.19
N VAL A 120 -35.60 -3.30 2.62
CA VAL A 120 -34.64 -3.20 1.50
C VAL A 120 -33.24 -3.65 1.91
N GLN A 121 -32.80 -3.29 3.12
CA GLN A 121 -31.51 -3.73 3.67
C GLN A 121 -31.48 -5.25 3.88
N GLU A 122 -32.55 -5.84 4.39
CA GLU A 122 -32.66 -7.29 4.61
C GLU A 122 -32.69 -8.08 3.30
N LEU A 123 -33.48 -7.63 2.31
CA LEU A 123 -33.63 -8.31 1.02
C LEU A 123 -32.37 -8.23 0.14
N LEU A 124 -31.66 -7.09 0.14
CA LEU A 124 -30.54 -6.84 -0.77
C LEU A 124 -29.16 -6.87 -0.08
N GLY A 125 -29.11 -7.05 1.25
CA GLY A 125 -27.85 -7.09 2.01
C GLY A 125 -27.02 -5.81 1.90
N CYS A 126 -27.67 -4.65 1.72
CA CYS A 126 -27.02 -3.37 1.47
C CYS A 126 -27.11 -2.41 2.66
N SER A 127 -26.11 -1.54 2.85
CA SER A 127 -26.11 -0.57 3.96
C SER A 127 -27.18 0.52 3.77
N ARG A 128 -27.75 1.05 4.87
CA ARG A 128 -28.64 2.24 4.82
C ARG A 128 -28.03 3.42 4.09
N SER A 129 -26.70 3.59 4.14
CA SER A 129 -25.97 4.63 3.41
C SER A 129 -26.08 4.45 1.89
N THR A 130 -26.07 3.21 1.39
CA THR A 130 -26.26 2.93 -0.03
C THR A 130 -27.67 3.28 -0.49
N ILE A 131 -28.68 2.93 0.31
CA ILE A 131 -30.10 3.27 0.05
C ILE A 131 -30.31 4.79 0.02
N ALA A 132 -29.73 5.51 0.98
CA ALA A 132 -29.83 6.98 1.05
C ALA A 132 -29.18 7.66 -0.17
N VAL A 133 -28.02 7.16 -0.63
CA VAL A 133 -27.36 7.66 -1.85
C VAL A 133 -28.23 7.42 -3.08
N VAL A 134 -28.83 6.23 -3.22
CA VAL A 134 -29.73 5.93 -4.35
C VAL A 134 -30.97 6.81 -4.33
N LYS A 135 -31.62 6.99 -3.17
CA LYS A 135 -32.77 7.89 -3.02
C LYS A 135 -32.43 9.34 -3.39
N LYS A 136 -31.26 9.82 -2.97
CA LYS A 136 -30.80 11.18 -3.30
C LYS A 136 -30.52 11.34 -4.80
N LEU A 137 -29.96 10.32 -5.44
CA LEU A 137 -29.71 10.32 -6.88
C LEU A 137 -31.01 10.32 -7.67
N SER A 138 -31.99 9.48 -7.30
CA SER A 138 -33.28 9.43 -7.99
C SER A 138 -34.09 10.73 -7.84
N SER A 139 -34.06 11.39 -6.68
CA SER A 139 -34.65 12.73 -6.51
C SER A 139 -33.96 13.80 -7.36
N LYS A 140 -32.66 13.67 -7.61
CA LYS A 140 -31.89 14.60 -8.45
C LYS A 140 -32.16 14.38 -9.95
N GLU A 141 -32.37 13.14 -10.37
CA GLU A 141 -32.77 12.79 -11.74
C GLU A 141 -34.18 13.31 -12.06
N GLN A 142 -35.11 13.23 -11.10
CA GLN A 142 -36.48 13.75 -11.26
C GLN A 142 -36.54 15.29 -11.38
N SER A 143 -35.71 16.01 -10.62
CA SER A 143 -35.64 17.48 -10.71
C SER A 143 -34.98 17.95 -12.02
N ASN A 144 -34.01 17.21 -12.56
CA ASN A 144 -33.38 17.56 -13.83
C ASN A 144 -34.31 17.35 -15.05
N ASN A 145 -35.19 16.33 -15.00
CA ASN A 145 -36.18 16.07 -16.06
C ASN A 145 -37.34 17.09 -16.09
N GLN A 146 -37.65 17.78 -14.98
CA GLN A 146 -38.68 18.85 -14.97
C GLN A 146 -38.19 20.18 -15.55
N VAL A 147 -36.88 20.45 -15.54
CA VAL A 147 -36.30 21.70 -16.06
C VAL A 147 -36.12 21.65 -17.58
N GLN A 148 -35.97 20.47 -18.18
CA GLN A 148 -35.85 20.30 -19.64
C GLN A 148 -37.19 20.36 -20.39
N SER A 149 -38.32 20.07 -19.72
CA SER A 149 -39.66 20.12 -20.34
C SER A 149 -40.26 21.52 -20.39
N THR A 150 -39.70 22.51 -19.68
CA THR A 150 -40.17 23.91 -19.68
C THR A 150 -39.43 24.83 -20.65
N SER A 151 -38.34 24.36 -21.30
CA SER A 151 -37.54 25.17 -22.25
C SER A 151 -37.91 24.97 -23.73
N SER A 152 -38.98 24.22 -24.04
CA SER A 152 -39.39 23.89 -25.41
C SER A 152 -40.82 24.34 -25.74
N LYS A 153 -41.27 25.44 -25.14
CA LYS A 153 -42.47 26.19 -25.58
C LYS A 153 -42.10 27.65 -25.83
#